data_AF-A0A6L6WCW4-F1
#
_entry.id   AF-A0A6L6WCW4-F1
#
_cell.length_a   1.000
_cell.length_b   1.000
_cell.length_c   1.000
_cell.angle_alpha   90.00
_cell.angle_beta   90.00
_cell.angle_gamma   90.00
#
_symmetry.space_group_name_H-M   'P 1'
#
loop_
_entity.id
_entity.type
_entity.pdbx_description
1 polymer ?
#
loop_
_entity_poly.entity_id
_entity_poly.type
_entity_poly.pdbx_seq_one_letter_code
_entity_poly.pdbx_strand_id
1 'polypeptide(L)'
;MSIPTLTLCRTCRATDPTLSDQLREAVTGAGLTAKLQQVDCMSGCKRPQTLAVRQPGKTAYLFGEVSTADIPDILTFLRLFNGSSDGNLADARPLGGLRFKALARIPADIG
;
A
#
# COMPACT_ATOMS: atom_id res chain seq x y z
N MET A 1 4.68 -15.52 -12.08
CA MET A 1 3.65 -14.75 -11.34
C MET A 1 4.31 -13.52 -10.76
N SER A 2 3.77 -12.32 -10.98
CA SER A 2 4.30 -11.09 -10.40
C SER A 2 3.81 -10.94 -8.95
N ILE A 3 4.64 -10.36 -8.09
CA ILE A 3 4.29 -10.02 -6.69
C ILE A 3 3.94 -8.53 -6.61
N PRO A 4 3.09 -8.10 -5.65
CA PRO A 4 2.80 -6.69 -5.47
C PRO A 4 4.04 -5.90 -5.06
N THR A 5 4.11 -4.66 -5.53
CA THR A 5 5.11 -3.68 -5.08
C THR A 5 4.45 -2.60 -4.25
N LEU A 6 4.95 -2.43 -3.02
CA LEU A 6 4.59 -1.39 -2.06
C LEU A 6 5.63 -0.28 -2.17
N THR A 7 5.19 0.92 -2.54
CA THR A 7 6.07 2.08 -2.75
C THR A 7 5.70 3.19 -1.77
N LEU A 8 6.65 3.57 -0.91
CA LEU A 8 6.50 4.73 -0.01
C LEU A 8 7.17 5.97 -0.61
N CYS A 9 6.52 7.12 -0.48
CA CYS A 9 7.19 8.40 -0.67
C CYS A 9 8.16 8.65 0.51
N ARG A 10 9.34 9.25 0.26
CA ARG A 10 10.35 9.50 1.33
C ARG A 10 10.71 10.98 1.57
N THR A 11 10.18 11.93 0.78
CA THR A 11 10.60 13.35 0.88
C THR A 11 9.53 14.31 1.42
N CYS A 12 8.35 13.82 1.81
CA CYS A 12 7.34 14.69 2.42
C CYS A 12 7.84 15.22 3.79
N ARG A 13 7.44 16.44 4.19
CA ARG A 13 7.88 17.06 5.47
C ARG A 13 7.55 16.23 6.72
N ALA A 14 6.50 15.41 6.67
CA ALA A 14 6.02 14.57 7.77
C ALA A 14 6.24 13.06 7.49
N THR A 15 7.33 12.72 6.81
CA THR A 15 7.68 11.31 6.52
C THR A 15 8.26 10.67 7.78
N ASP A 16 7.78 9.47 8.13
CA ASP A 16 8.44 8.63 9.12
C ASP A 16 9.54 7.80 8.40
N PRO A 17 10.83 8.02 8.70
CA PRO A 17 11.90 7.28 8.04
C PRO A 17 11.89 5.79 8.38
N THR A 18 11.30 5.40 9.51
CA THR A 18 11.29 4.01 10.01
C THR A 18 10.17 3.17 9.42
N LEU A 19 9.13 3.78 8.86
CA LEU A 19 7.95 3.08 8.34
C LEU A 19 8.30 2.04 7.27
N SER A 20 9.26 2.34 6.40
CA SER A 20 9.69 1.42 5.33
C SER A 20 10.25 0.12 5.89
N ASP A 21 11.10 0.20 6.92
CA ASP A 21 11.76 -0.95 7.52
C ASP A 21 10.80 -1.74 8.39
N GLN A 22 9.99 -1.07 9.21
CA GLN A 22 8.95 -1.73 10.01
C GLN A 22 7.93 -2.44 9.14
N LEU A 23 7.53 -1.84 8.02
CA LEU A 23 6.61 -2.48 7.07
C LEU A 23 7.26 -3.71 6.41
N ARG A 24 8.57 -3.66 6.12
CA ARG A 24 9.31 -4.81 5.56
C ARG A 24 9.33 -5.98 6.54
N GLU A 25 9.68 -5.71 7.78
CA GLU A 25 9.73 -6.69 8.86
C GLU A 25 8.34 -7.29 9.08
N ALA A 26 7.29 -6.46 9.15
CA ALA A 26 5.92 -6.92 9.35
C ALA A 26 5.40 -7.79 8.20
N VAL A 27 5.70 -7.42 6.95
CA VAL A 27 5.34 -8.22 5.76
C VAL A 27 6.03 -9.59 5.80
N THR A 28 7.32 -9.60 6.14
CA THR A 28 8.12 -10.83 6.26
C THR A 28 7.62 -11.72 7.39
N GLY A 29 7.40 -11.14 8.58
CA GLY A 29 6.93 -11.85 9.76
C GLY A 29 5.50 -12.40 9.60
N ALA A 30 4.69 -11.78 8.75
CA ALA A 30 3.36 -12.27 8.40
C ALA A 30 3.36 -13.37 7.30
N GLY A 31 4.53 -13.74 6.76
CA GLY A 31 4.65 -14.71 5.68
C GLY A 31 4.06 -14.24 4.34
N LEU A 32 3.97 -12.92 4.13
CA LEU A 32 3.42 -12.33 2.91
C LEU A 32 4.52 -11.96 1.93
N THR A 33 4.26 -12.16 0.64
CA THR A 33 5.21 -11.81 -0.42
C THR A 33 4.86 -10.47 -1.04
N ALA A 34 5.75 -9.49 -0.90
CA ALA A 34 5.68 -8.21 -1.60
C ALA A 34 7.07 -7.59 -1.75
N LYS A 35 7.28 -6.84 -2.83
CA LYS A 35 8.46 -5.99 -2.97
C LYS A 35 8.20 -4.65 -2.27
N LEU A 36 9.10 -4.23 -1.38
CA LEU A 36 9.05 -2.89 -0.80
C LEU A 36 10.11 -2.00 -1.45
N GLN A 37 9.73 -0.77 -1.77
CA GLN A 37 10.63 0.24 -2.29
C GLN A 37 10.22 1.64 -1.82
N GLN A 38 11.13 2.59 -2.01
CA GLN A 38 10.87 4.00 -1.77
C GLN A 38 11.19 4.81 -3.03
N VAL A 39 10.46 5.90 -3.22
CA VAL A 39 10.74 6.91 -4.26
C VAL A 39 10.72 8.29 -3.62
N ASP A 40 11.34 9.26 -4.28
CA ASP A 40 11.42 10.61 -3.73
C ASP A 40 10.04 11.24 -3.59
N CYS A 41 9.23 11.26 -4.64
CA CYS A 41 7.96 11.97 -4.66
C CYS A 41 6.87 11.17 -5.39
N MET A 42 5.65 11.23 -4.84
CA MET A 42 4.41 10.76 -5.50
C MET A 42 3.34 11.87 -5.58
N SER A 43 3.74 13.14 -5.44
CA SER A 43 2.86 14.32 -5.45
C SER A 43 1.73 14.29 -4.40
N GLY A 44 1.88 13.48 -3.36
CA GLY A 44 0.89 13.27 -2.30
C GLY A 44 1.03 14.20 -1.09
N CYS A 45 1.78 15.29 -1.20
CA CYS A 45 2.20 16.12 -0.05
C CYS A 45 1.04 16.78 0.73
N LYS A 46 -0.17 16.82 0.18
CA LYS A 46 -1.39 17.28 0.91
C LYS A 46 -1.89 16.24 1.92
N ARG A 47 -1.58 14.96 1.72
CA ARG A 47 -1.89 13.84 2.63
C ARG A 47 -0.65 12.94 2.83
N PRO A 48 0.45 13.47 3.40
CA PRO A 48 1.67 12.71 3.63
C PRO A 48 1.53 11.79 4.86
N GLN A 49 2.22 10.66 4.96
CA GLN A 49 3.04 9.99 3.95
C GLN A 49 2.15 9.11 3.04
N THR A 50 2.53 8.93 1.77
CA THR A 50 1.77 8.10 0.83
C THR A 50 2.37 6.72 0.61
N LEU A 51 1.49 5.73 0.44
CA LEU A 51 1.81 4.35 0.06
C LEU A 51 1.05 3.99 -1.22
N ALA A 52 1.78 3.64 -2.27
CA ALA A 52 1.21 3.08 -3.49
C ALA A 52 1.38 1.55 -3.50
N VAL A 53 0.34 0.83 -3.95
CA VAL A 53 0.42 -0.60 -4.20
C VAL A 53 0.07 -0.91 -5.65
N ARG A 54 0.97 -1.63 -6.33
CA ARG A 54 0.81 -1.99 -7.75
C ARG A 54 1.18 -3.45 -7.99
N GLN A 55 0.44 -4.09 -8.87
CA GLN A 55 0.78 -5.37 -9.50
C GLN A 55 0.20 -5.36 -10.93
N PRO A 56 0.97 -5.77 -11.95
CA PRO A 56 0.44 -5.86 -13.32
C PRO A 56 -0.86 -6.68 -13.37
N GLY A 57 -1.84 -6.21 -14.14
CA GLY A 57 -3.16 -6.83 -14.25
C GLY A 57 -4.10 -6.59 -13.06
N LYS A 58 -3.68 -5.82 -12.05
CA LYS A 58 -4.49 -5.50 -10.87
C LYS A 58 -4.73 -4.01 -10.70
N THR A 59 -5.84 -3.67 -10.06
CA THR A 59 -6.16 -2.32 -9.58
C THR A 59 -5.00 -1.78 -8.73
N ALA A 60 -4.49 -0.60 -9.07
CA ALA A 60 -3.52 0.09 -8.24
C ALA A 60 -4.22 0.91 -7.14
N TYR A 61 -3.62 0.96 -5.96
CA TYR A 61 -4.11 1.75 -4.83
C TYR A 61 -3.09 2.81 -4.45
N LEU A 62 -3.59 3.98 -4.07
CA LEU A 62 -2.81 5.02 -3.40
C LEU A 62 -3.48 5.34 -2.07
N PHE A 63 -2.73 5.21 -0.98
CA PHE A 63 -3.13 5.63 0.36
C PHE A 63 -2.32 6.86 0.77
N GLY A 64 -2.92 7.74 1.55
CA GLY A 64 -2.25 8.90 2.17
C GLY A 64 -2.36 8.87 3.68
N GLU A 65 -1.54 9.66 4.37
CA GLU A 65 -1.46 9.70 5.83
C GLU A 65 -1.22 8.31 6.45
N VAL A 66 -0.44 7.47 5.77
CA VAL A 66 -0.02 6.18 6.33
C VAL A 66 1.06 6.38 7.39
N SER A 67 1.00 5.54 8.41
CA SER A 67 1.89 5.54 9.57
C SER A 67 2.14 4.12 10.05
N THR A 68 3.03 3.94 11.02
CA THR A 68 3.31 2.63 11.64
C THR A 68 2.07 2.01 12.30
N ALA A 69 1.14 2.83 12.79
CA ALA A 69 -0.14 2.37 13.34
C ALA A 69 -1.04 1.67 12.29
N ASP A 70 -0.84 1.95 10.99
CA ASP A 70 -1.63 1.35 9.91
C ASP A 70 -1.06 0.01 9.42
N ILE A 71 0.11 -0.43 9.92
CA ILE A 71 0.76 -1.67 9.47
C ILE A 71 -0.19 -2.89 9.56
N PRO A 72 -0.95 -3.12 10.64
CA PRO A 72 -1.90 -4.25 10.70
C PRO A 72 -2.97 -4.20 9.59
N ASP A 73 -3.48 -3.01 9.27
CA ASP A 73 -4.45 -2.80 8.21
C ASP A 73 -3.82 -2.97 6.82
N ILE A 74 -2.55 -2.56 6.63
CA ILE A 74 -1.78 -2.76 5.40
C ILE A 74 -1.52 -4.26 5.16
N LEU A 75 -1.20 -5.04 6.20
CA LEU A 75 -1.06 -6.49 6.08
C LEU A 75 -2.39 -7.15 5.70
N THR A 76 -3.50 -6.68 6.27
CA THR A 76 -4.84 -7.15 5.91
C THR A 76 -5.18 -6.80 4.46
N PHE A 77 -4.88 -5.57 4.02
CA PHE A 77 -4.98 -5.18 2.62
C PHE A 77 -4.19 -6.12 1.71
N LEU A 78 -2.92 -6.39 2.06
CA LEU A 78 -2.04 -7.21 1.23
C LEU A 78 -2.53 -8.66 1.10
N ARG A 79 -3.10 -9.24 2.17
CA ARG A 79 -3.75 -10.57 2.12
C ARG A 79 -4.91 -10.59 1.14
N LEU A 80 -5.83 -9.63 1.26
CA LEU A 80 -6.99 -9.54 0.37
C LEU A 80 -6.58 -9.26 -1.08
N PHE A 81 -5.61 -8.37 -1.27
CA PHE A 81 -5.07 -8.01 -2.58
C PHE A 81 -4.39 -9.21 -3.26
N ASN A 82 -3.63 -10.01 -2.50
CA ASN A 82 -3.01 -11.24 -3.00
C ASN A 82 -4.05 -12.32 -3.35
N GLY A 83 -5.12 -12.43 -2.56
CA GLY A 83 -6.22 -13.37 -2.81
C GLY A 83 -7.16 -12.95 -3.95
N SER A 84 -7.14 -11.69 -4.37
CA SER A 84 -7.92 -11.19 -5.50
C SER A 84 -7.19 -11.43 -6.83
N SER A 85 -7.94 -11.77 -7.89
CA SER A 85 -7.41 -11.92 -9.25
C SER A 85 -7.10 -10.58 -9.92
N ASP A 86 -7.94 -9.56 -9.70
CA ASP A 86 -7.90 -8.25 -10.36
C ASP A 86 -7.49 -7.10 -9.40
N GLY A 87 -7.17 -7.43 -8.15
CA GLY A 87 -6.86 -6.48 -7.08
C GLY A 87 -8.06 -5.66 -6.62
N ASN A 88 -9.26 -5.92 -7.10
CA ASN A 88 -10.47 -5.27 -6.62
C ASN A 88 -10.88 -5.90 -5.28
N LEU A 89 -11.19 -5.06 -4.30
CA LEU A 89 -11.66 -5.47 -2.99
C LEU A 89 -13.17 -5.23 -2.91
N ALA A 90 -13.95 -6.31 -2.89
CA ALA A 90 -15.41 -6.24 -2.77
C ALA A 90 -15.86 -5.63 -1.42
N ASP A 91 -15.08 -5.85 -0.36
CA ASP A 91 -15.32 -5.28 0.97
C ASP A 91 -14.03 -4.68 1.55
N ALA A 92 -14.06 -3.37 1.79
CA ALA A 92 -12.94 -2.64 2.39
C ALA A 92 -13.06 -2.49 3.92
N ARG A 93 -14.16 -2.91 4.55
CA ARG A 93 -14.33 -2.85 6.02
C ARG A 93 -13.21 -3.56 6.80
N PRO A 94 -12.65 -4.71 6.34
CA PRO A 94 -11.52 -5.34 7.02
C PRO A 94 -10.25 -4.49 7.11
N LEU A 95 -10.13 -3.43 6.30
CA LEU A 95 -8.97 -2.53 6.31
C LEU A 95 -9.04 -1.47 7.43
N GLY A 96 -9.97 -1.60 8.39
CA GLY A 96 -10.01 -0.72 9.56
C GLY A 96 -10.03 0.76 9.20
N GLY A 97 -9.03 1.51 9.69
CA GLY A 97 -8.86 2.93 9.40
C GLY A 97 -8.29 3.20 8.00
N LEU A 98 -7.48 2.28 7.47
CA LEU A 98 -6.80 2.43 6.18
C LEU A 98 -7.77 2.62 5.00
N ARG A 99 -8.99 2.06 5.05
CA ARG A 99 -9.99 2.26 3.98
C ARG A 99 -10.36 3.72 3.76
N PHE A 100 -10.33 4.54 4.81
CA PHE A 100 -10.61 5.97 4.73
C PHE A 100 -9.41 6.78 4.24
N LYS A 101 -8.22 6.16 4.24
CA LYS A 101 -6.98 6.77 3.78
C LYS A 101 -6.75 6.59 2.28
N ALA A 102 -7.59 5.83 1.58
CA ALA A 102 -7.53 5.63 0.14
C ALA A 102 -7.75 6.96 -0.62
N LEU A 103 -6.73 7.38 -1.37
CA LEU A 103 -6.73 8.56 -2.24
C LEU A 103 -7.21 8.23 -3.65
N ALA A 104 -6.83 7.05 -4.15
CA ALA A 104 -7.18 6.62 -5.49
C ALA A 104 -7.23 5.09 -5.59
N ARG A 105 -8.12 4.64 -6.47
CA ARG A 105 -8.19 3.28 -6.99
C ARG A 105 -8.14 3.41 -8.50
N ILE A 106 -7.08 2.90 -9.11
CA ILE A 106 -6.83 3.05 -10.54
C ILE A 106 -6.99 1.66 -11.14
N PRO A 107 -7.99 1.43 -12.03
CA PRO A 107 -8.16 0.13 -12.67
C PRO A 107 -6.89 -0.34 -13.36
N ALA A 108 -6.76 -1.67 -13.48
CA ALA A 108 -5.75 -2.22 -14.37
C ALA A 108 -6.02 -1.75 -15.81
N ASP A 109 -4.97 -1.78 -16.62
CA ASP A 109 -5.15 -1.68 -18.06
C ASP A 109 -6.05 -2.82 -18.55
N ILE A 110 -7.05 -2.49 -19.37
CA ILE A 110 -8.07 -3.43 -19.84
C ILE A 110 -7.75 -4.00 -21.24
N GLY A 111 -6.66 -3.55 -21.87
CA GLY A 111 -6.25 -3.92 -23.23
C GLY A 111 -6.64 -2.86 -24.24
#